data_AF-A0A7L3KMX9-F1
#
_entry.id   AF-A0A7L3KMX9-F1
#
_cell.length_a   1.000
_cell.length_b   1.000
_cell.length_c   1.000
_cell.angle_alpha   90.00
_cell.angle_beta   90.00
_cell.angle_gamma   90.00
#
_symmetry.space_group_name_H-M   'P 1'
#
loop_
_entity.id
_entity.type
_entity.pdbx_description
1 polymer ?
#
loop_
_entity_poly.entity_id
_entity_poly.type
_entity_poly.pdbx_seq_one_letter_code
_entity_poly.pdbx_strand_id
1 'polypeptide(L)'
;VLQMEDEDSILPRKLQAALEHILEQRNELASDKEEGPVNGKQETSPLNEVVSEAFVRFFVEIVGHYSLFLTPTEREERTLQREAFRKSVSSKSLRRFLEVFMETQMFGGFIQERELRKQGVRGLFEVRAQEYLETLPSGEQSGVNRFLKGLGKEPAKPLSSQE
;
A
#
# COMPACT_ATOMS: atom_id res chain seq x y z
N VAL A 1 17.31 21.41 7.18
CA VAL A 1 16.81 21.10 5.83
C VAL A 1 17.15 19.64 5.58
N LEU A 2 16.16 18.75 5.47
CA LEU A 2 16.43 17.39 5.00
C LEU A 2 16.92 17.53 3.56
N GLN A 3 18.16 17.17 3.31
CA GLN A 3 18.69 17.07 1.96
C GLN A 3 17.83 16.00 1.27
N MET A 4 16.94 16.44 0.39
CA MET A 4 16.16 15.55 -0.45
C MET A 4 17.16 14.96 -1.43
N GLU A 5 17.51 13.69 -1.23
CA GLU A 5 18.18 12.90 -2.26
C GLU A 5 17.23 12.83 -3.48
N ASP A 6 17.77 12.62 -4.69
CA ASP A 6 16.97 12.60 -5.92
C ASP A 6 15.72 11.73 -5.77
N GLU A 7 14.59 12.17 -6.32
CA GLU A 7 13.29 11.50 -6.27
C GLU A 7 13.39 10.00 -6.62
N ASP A 8 14.25 9.67 -7.59
CA ASP A 8 14.58 8.33 -8.09
C ASP A 8 15.27 7.42 -7.05
N SER A 9 15.69 7.97 -5.92
CA SER A 9 16.40 7.26 -4.84
C SER A 9 15.60 7.19 -3.53
N ILE A 10 14.50 7.94 -3.43
CA ILE A 10 13.67 8.02 -2.22
C ILE A 10 12.82 6.75 -2.07
N LEU A 11 12.33 6.19 -3.18
CA LEU A 11 11.57 4.95 -3.16
C LEU A 11 12.51 3.76 -2.87
N PRO A 12 12.20 2.86 -1.90
CA PRO A 12 13.03 1.69 -1.67
C PRO A 12 13.09 0.84 -2.94
N ARG A 13 14.28 0.61 -3.51
CA ARG A 13 14.46 -0.07 -4.83
C ARG A 13 13.68 -1.37 -4.98
N LYS A 14 13.52 -2.15 -3.91
CA LYS A 14 12.72 -3.39 -3.95
C LYS A 14 11.22 -3.12 -4.15
N LEU A 15 10.68 -2.07 -3.50
CA LEU A 15 9.30 -1.65 -3.69
C LEU A 15 9.09 -0.99 -5.05
N GLN A 16 10.07 -0.22 -5.50
CA GLN A 16 10.09 0.35 -6.84
C GLN A 16 10.00 -0.73 -7.91
N ALA A 17 10.96 -1.67 -7.93
CA ALA A 17 11.00 -2.74 -8.91
C ALA A 17 9.74 -3.63 -8.87
N ALA A 18 9.19 -3.85 -7.67
CA ALA A 18 7.97 -4.62 -7.51
C ALA A 18 6.72 -3.87 -8.02
N LEU A 19 6.67 -2.55 -7.86
CA LEU A 19 5.62 -1.70 -8.44
C LEU A 19 5.77 -1.63 -9.96
N GLU A 20 6.98 -1.37 -10.47
CA GLU A 20 7.32 -1.37 -11.90
C GLU A 20 6.91 -2.68 -12.56
N HIS A 21 7.26 -3.84 -11.97
CA HIS A 21 6.90 -5.14 -12.50
C HIS A 21 5.38 -5.36 -12.64
N ILE A 22 4.58 -4.95 -11.65
CA ILE A 22 3.11 -5.06 -11.74
C ILE A 22 2.56 -4.12 -12.84
N LEU A 23 3.14 -2.93 -12.98
CA LEU A 23 2.73 -1.96 -14.01
C LEU A 23 3.17 -2.40 -15.42
N GLU A 24 4.31 -3.07 -15.55
CA GLU A 24 4.81 -3.64 -16.80
C GLU A 24 3.96 -4.83 -17.27
N GLN A 25 3.57 -5.75 -16.36
CA GLN A 25 2.62 -6.82 -16.67
C GLN A 25 1.29 -6.27 -17.22
N ARG A 26 0.85 -5.11 -16.74
CA ARG A 26 -0.34 -4.42 -17.29
C ARG A 26 -0.12 -3.93 -18.72
N ASN A 27 1.08 -3.47 -19.07
CA ASN A 27 1.40 -3.07 -20.45
C ASN A 27 1.36 -4.28 -21.40
N GLU A 28 1.87 -5.43 -20.97
CA GLU A 28 1.81 -6.68 -21.73
C GLU A 28 0.36 -7.16 -21.93
N LEU A 29 -0.45 -7.21 -20.87
CA LEU A 29 -1.86 -7.63 -20.93
C LEU A 29 -2.78 -6.66 -21.68
N ALA A 30 -2.42 -5.38 -21.77
CA ALA A 30 -3.13 -4.38 -22.57
C ALA A 30 -2.83 -4.55 -24.07
N SER A 31 -1.60 -4.93 -24.40
CA SER A 31 -1.13 -5.12 -25.78
C SER A 31 -1.83 -6.30 -26.47
N ASP A 32 -2.24 -7.32 -25.71
CA ASP A 32 -2.95 -8.51 -26.21
C ASP A 32 -4.46 -8.30 -26.42
N LYS A 33 -5.03 -7.16 -26.02
CA LYS A 33 -6.50 -6.90 -26.01
C LYS A 33 -7.01 -5.91 -27.05
N GLU A 34 -6.18 -5.46 -28.00
CA GLU A 34 -6.54 -4.49 -29.06
C GLU A 34 -7.44 -5.04 -30.19
N GLU A 35 -8.22 -6.11 -29.97
CA GLU A 35 -9.26 -6.55 -30.93
C GLU A 35 -10.63 -6.75 -30.26
N GLY A 36 -11.43 -5.69 -30.15
CA GLY A 36 -12.85 -5.78 -29.78
C GLY A 36 -13.57 -4.43 -29.70
N PRO A 37 -14.82 -4.30 -30.21
CA PRO A 37 -15.46 -3.00 -30.40
C PRO A 37 -15.89 -2.39 -29.07
N VAL A 38 -15.58 -1.09 -28.91
CA VAL A 38 -15.96 -0.24 -27.79
C VAL A 38 -17.47 -0.02 -27.78
N ASN A 39 -18.20 -0.74 -26.93
CA ASN A 39 -19.59 -0.41 -26.61
C ASN A 39 -19.62 0.43 -25.33
N GLY A 40 -20.25 1.60 -25.39
CA GLY A 40 -20.14 2.73 -24.46
C GLY A 40 -20.73 2.55 -23.07
N LYS A 41 -20.39 1.50 -22.34
CA LYS A 41 -20.41 1.52 -20.88
C LYS A 41 -18.97 1.69 -20.41
N GLN A 42 -18.75 2.72 -19.61
CA GLN A 42 -17.48 2.99 -18.93
C GLN A 42 -17.25 1.93 -17.85
N GLU A 43 -17.10 0.67 -18.27
CA GLU A 43 -16.64 -0.41 -17.42
C GLU A 43 -15.16 -0.12 -17.15
N THR A 44 -14.83 0.14 -15.89
CA THR A 44 -13.45 0.32 -15.44
C THR A 44 -12.64 -0.85 -15.94
N SER A 45 -11.69 -0.59 -16.83
CA SER A 45 -10.94 -1.69 -17.44
C SER A 45 -10.31 -2.56 -16.33
N PRO A 46 -10.28 -3.90 -16.47
CA PRO A 46 -9.63 -4.79 -15.49
C PRO A 46 -8.17 -4.37 -15.19
N LEU A 47 -7.55 -3.67 -16.13
CA LEU A 47 -6.21 -3.10 -16.02
C LEU A 47 -6.14 -1.94 -15.00
N ASN A 48 -7.17 -1.08 -14.94
CA ASN A 48 -7.25 0.00 -13.95
C ASN A 48 -7.41 -0.55 -12.53
N GLU A 49 -8.10 -1.69 -12.38
CA GLU A 49 -8.23 -2.39 -11.10
C GLU A 49 -6.88 -2.94 -10.63
N VAL A 50 -6.12 -3.61 -11.50
CA VAL A 50 -4.77 -4.12 -11.16
C VAL A 50 -3.83 -3.00 -10.75
N VAL A 51 -3.83 -1.88 -11.48
CA VAL A 51 -2.98 -0.72 -11.18
C VAL A 51 -3.36 -0.11 -9.82
N SER A 52 -4.65 0.18 -9.62
CA SER A 52 -5.12 0.76 -8.36
C SER A 52 -4.90 -0.16 -7.17
N GLU A 53 -5.06 -1.47 -7.35
CA GLU A 53 -4.76 -2.50 -6.35
C GLU A 53 -3.28 -2.51 -5.97
N ALA A 54 -2.37 -2.41 -6.95
CA ALA A 54 -0.93 -2.33 -6.69
C ALA A 54 -0.56 -1.13 -5.81
N PHE A 55 -1.15 0.04 -6.10
CA PHE A 55 -0.95 1.24 -5.30
C PHE A 55 -1.56 1.13 -3.90
N VAL A 56 -2.78 0.58 -3.78
CA VAL A 56 -3.41 0.36 -2.46
C VAL A 56 -2.53 -0.56 -1.62
N ARG A 57 -2.07 -1.68 -2.20
CA ARG A 57 -1.21 -2.64 -1.51
C ARG A 57 0.13 -2.04 -1.12
N PHE A 58 0.73 -1.23 -1.99
CA PHE A 58 1.92 -0.45 -1.68
C PHE A 58 1.68 0.42 -0.44
N PHE A 59 0.67 1.31 -0.47
CA PHE A 59 0.40 2.20 0.66
C PHE A 59 0.01 1.46 1.94
N VAL A 60 -0.71 0.35 1.84
CA VAL A 60 -1.03 -0.49 3.01
C VAL A 60 0.23 -1.06 3.66
N GLU A 61 1.22 -1.49 2.88
CA GLU A 61 2.49 -1.98 3.44
C GLU A 61 3.31 -0.87 4.09
N ILE A 62 3.29 0.35 3.51
CA ILE A 62 4.04 1.48 4.07
C ILE A 62 3.36 2.06 5.30
N VAL A 63 2.05 2.32 5.24
CA VAL A 63 1.34 3.10 6.26
C VAL A 63 0.17 2.39 6.90
N GLY A 64 -0.22 1.19 6.48
CA GLY A 64 -1.39 0.47 7.02
C GLY A 64 -1.32 0.17 8.52
N HIS A 65 -0.12 0.16 9.11
CA HIS A 65 0.08 -0.02 10.54
C HIS A 65 -0.13 1.25 11.38
N TYR A 66 -0.50 2.39 10.76
CA TYR A 66 -0.70 3.66 11.46
C TYR A 66 -1.64 3.57 12.67
N SER A 67 -2.66 2.70 12.59
CA SER A 67 -3.69 2.54 13.61
C SER A 67 -3.12 2.07 14.95
N LEU A 68 -2.00 1.33 14.94
CA LEU A 68 -1.28 0.89 16.14
C LEU A 68 -0.59 2.05 16.88
N PHE A 69 -0.42 3.19 16.20
CA PHE A 69 0.29 4.37 16.70
C PHE A 69 -0.63 5.57 16.90
N LEU A 70 -1.94 5.41 16.72
CA LEU A 70 -2.94 6.42 17.05
C LEU A 70 -3.32 6.28 18.54
N THR A 71 -2.90 7.24 19.35
CA THR A 71 -3.22 7.29 20.78
C THR A 71 -4.37 8.23 21.06
N PRO A 72 -5.33 7.88 21.94
CA PRO A 72 -6.37 8.82 22.35
C PRO A 72 -5.76 9.99 23.13
N THR A 73 -6.38 11.15 23.01
CA THR A 73 -6.06 12.36 23.76
C THR A 73 -7.22 12.72 24.69
N GLU A 74 -6.97 13.63 25.63
CA GLU A 74 -7.96 14.13 26.60
C GLU A 74 -9.22 14.75 25.95
N ARG A 75 -9.17 15.07 24.65
CA ARG A 75 -10.25 15.77 23.90
C ARG A 75 -11.12 14.85 23.04
N GLU A 76 -11.10 13.54 23.29
CA GLU A 76 -11.70 12.50 22.41
C GLU A 76 -11.10 12.43 20.98
N GLU A 77 -10.09 13.24 20.69
CA GLU A 77 -9.30 13.18 19.45
C GLU A 77 -8.21 12.11 19.58
N ARG A 78 -7.78 11.54 18.44
CA ARG A 78 -6.60 10.66 18.39
C ARG A 78 -5.42 11.44 17.82
N THR A 79 -4.21 11.09 18.24
CA THR A 79 -2.98 11.69 17.68
C THR A 79 -2.01 10.60 17.27
N LEU A 80 -1.42 10.75 16.08
CA LEU A 80 -0.38 9.83 15.62
C LEU A 80 0.95 10.06 16.35
N GLN A 81 1.46 9.01 16.98
CA GLN A 81 2.82 8.96 17.53
C GLN A 81 3.85 8.84 16.40
N ARG A 82 4.10 9.96 15.68
CA ARG A 82 4.90 10.02 14.44
C ARG A 82 6.26 9.32 14.56
N GLU A 83 6.99 9.55 15.64
CA GLU A 83 8.32 8.96 15.83
C GLU A 83 8.27 7.45 16.06
N ALA A 84 7.33 6.97 16.88
CA ALA A 84 7.14 5.55 17.16
C ALA A 84 6.68 4.81 15.89
N PHE A 85 5.74 5.40 15.14
CA PHE A 85 5.28 4.89 13.85
C PHE A 85 6.44 4.72 12.88
N ARG A 86 7.27 5.76 12.69
CA ARG A 86 8.47 5.67 11.85
C ARG A 86 9.45 4.60 12.32
N LYS A 87 9.68 4.47 13.64
CA LYS A 87 10.66 3.53 14.21
C LYS A 87 10.21 2.06 14.14
N SER A 88 8.92 1.80 14.04
CA SER A 88 8.34 0.44 13.91
C SER A 88 8.77 -0.30 12.63
N VAL A 89 9.12 0.47 11.60
CA VAL A 89 9.68 -0.04 10.36
C VAL A 89 11.14 -0.43 10.60
N SER A 90 11.47 -1.71 10.43
CA SER A 90 12.84 -2.24 10.61
C SER A 90 13.79 -1.88 9.46
N SER A 91 13.27 -1.75 8.24
CA SER A 91 14.05 -1.43 7.04
C SER A 91 14.49 0.05 7.01
N LYS A 92 15.81 0.29 6.91
CA LYS A 92 16.38 1.65 6.87
C LYS A 92 15.88 2.48 5.69
N SER A 93 15.85 1.89 4.49
CA SER A 93 15.38 2.59 3.28
C SER A 93 13.89 2.91 3.36
N LEU A 94 13.09 1.98 3.89
CA LEU A 94 11.66 2.22 4.07
C LEU A 94 11.40 3.28 5.15
N ARG A 95 12.19 3.28 6.24
CA ARG A 95 12.12 4.30 7.28
C ARG A 95 12.45 5.69 6.74
N ARG A 96 13.42 5.78 5.82
CA ARG A 96 13.80 7.01 5.11
C ARG A 96 12.69 7.48 4.18
N PHE A 97 12.12 6.59 3.37
CA PHE A 97 10.96 6.89 2.54
C PHE A 97 9.79 7.41 3.39
N LEU A 98 9.45 6.67 4.46
CA LEU A 98 8.35 7.02 5.34
C LEU A 98 8.56 8.39 5.99
N GLU A 99 9.77 8.69 6.44
CA GLU A 99 10.12 10.02 6.97
C GLU A 99 9.82 11.14 5.99
N VAL A 100 10.21 10.99 4.71
CA VAL A 100 9.92 11.99 3.67
C VAL A 100 8.43 12.03 3.36
N PHE A 101 7.78 10.87 3.21
CA PHE A 101 6.36 10.78 2.89
C PHE A 101 5.49 11.43 3.97
N MET A 102 5.88 11.31 5.24
CA MET A 102 5.17 11.90 6.36
C MET A 102 5.17 13.44 6.37
N GLU A 103 6.06 14.07 5.62
CA GLU A 103 6.13 15.53 5.44
C GLU A 103 5.24 16.01 4.28
N THR A 104 4.63 15.11 3.52
CA THR A 104 3.75 15.45 2.40
C THR A 104 2.35 15.86 2.88
N GLN A 105 1.69 16.73 2.10
CA GLN A 105 0.28 17.08 2.33
C GLN A 105 -0.65 15.87 2.25
N MET A 106 -0.32 14.90 1.38
CA MET A 106 -1.08 13.66 1.24
C MET A 106 -1.14 12.89 2.56
N PHE A 107 0.00 12.71 3.23
CA PHE A 107 0.05 12.05 4.53
C PHE A 107 -0.64 12.89 5.62
N GLY A 108 -0.43 14.21 5.62
CA GLY A 108 -1.07 15.11 6.58
C GLY A 108 -2.60 15.03 6.52
N GLY A 109 -3.19 15.12 5.32
CA GLY A 109 -4.64 14.97 5.13
C GLY A 109 -5.14 13.57 5.48
N PHE A 110 -4.37 12.53 5.13
CA PHE A 110 -4.69 11.14 5.48
C PHE A 110 -4.82 10.94 7.00
N ILE A 111 -3.86 11.46 7.79
CA ILE A 111 -3.90 11.31 9.25
C ILE A 111 -4.99 12.18 9.88
N GLN A 112 -5.08 13.47 9.50
CA GLN A 112 -6.07 14.39 10.06
C GLN A 112 -7.50 13.85 9.91
N GLU A 113 -7.83 13.28 8.75
CA GLU A 113 -9.14 12.66 8.54
C GLU A 113 -9.40 11.52 9.55
N ARG A 114 -8.39 10.72 9.88
CA ARG A 114 -8.50 9.57 10.79
C ARG A 114 -8.48 9.96 12.27
N GLU A 115 -7.86 11.09 12.60
CA GLU A 115 -7.91 11.70 13.93
C GLU A 115 -9.31 12.24 14.25
N LEU A 116 -9.99 12.83 13.25
CA LEU A 116 -11.34 13.40 13.36
C LEU A 116 -12.49 12.42 13.13
N ARG A 117 -12.24 11.29 12.44
CA ARG A 117 -13.28 10.29 12.13
C ARG A 117 -13.85 9.64 13.40
N LYS A 118 -15.19 9.66 13.53
CA LYS A 118 -15.95 8.91 14.53
C LYS A 118 -15.76 7.40 14.32
N GLN A 119 -15.61 6.65 15.41
CA GLN A 119 -15.44 5.18 15.38
C GLN A 119 -16.57 4.49 14.59
N GLY A 120 -16.22 3.60 13.64
CA GLY A 120 -17.17 2.69 12.99
C GLY A 120 -17.22 2.75 11.46
N VAL A 121 -16.80 3.84 10.81
CA VAL A 121 -16.80 3.94 9.34
C VAL A 121 -15.43 3.51 8.80
N ARG A 122 -15.40 2.39 8.07
CA ARG A 122 -14.20 1.85 7.40
C ARG A 122 -14.33 2.02 5.88
N GLY A 123 -13.38 2.71 5.26
CA GLY A 123 -13.23 2.74 3.81
C GLY A 123 -12.32 1.61 3.31
N LEU A 124 -12.10 1.56 1.99
CA LEU A 124 -11.28 0.54 1.34
C LEU A 124 -9.91 0.39 2.01
N PHE A 125 -9.22 1.52 2.25
CA PHE A 125 -7.90 1.50 2.85
C PHE A 125 -7.91 0.86 4.25
N GLU A 126 -8.91 1.17 5.09
CA GLU A 126 -9.02 0.61 6.44
C GLU A 126 -9.26 -0.91 6.43
N VAL A 127 -10.07 -1.39 5.48
CA VAL A 127 -10.31 -2.83 5.30
C VAL A 127 -9.02 -3.54 4.93
N ARG A 128 -8.30 -3.03 3.91
CA ARG A 128 -7.04 -3.63 3.45
C ARG A 128 -5.92 -3.53 4.47
N ALA A 129 -5.85 -2.44 5.22
CA ALA A 129 -4.93 -2.29 6.34
C ALA A 129 -5.19 -3.32 7.44
N GLN A 130 -6.45 -3.58 7.76
CA GLN A 130 -6.82 -4.60 8.75
C GLN A 130 -6.42 -6.01 8.29
N GLU A 131 -6.73 -6.38 7.04
CA GLU A 131 -6.30 -7.67 6.45
C GLU A 131 -4.77 -7.81 6.48
N TYR A 132 -4.05 -6.73 6.18
CA TYR A 132 -2.60 -6.70 6.27
C TYR A 132 -2.10 -6.94 7.70
N LEU A 133 -2.74 -6.31 8.70
CA LEU A 133 -2.38 -6.48 10.12
C LEU A 133 -2.65 -7.90 10.62
N GLU A 134 -3.78 -8.50 10.25
CA GLU A 134 -4.14 -9.88 10.63
C GLU A 134 -3.17 -10.91 10.10
N THR A 135 -2.57 -10.62 8.96
CA THR A 135 -1.61 -11.52 8.35
C THR A 135 -0.23 -11.40 9.01
N LEU A 136 0.05 -10.39 9.85
CA LEU A 136 1.34 -10.24 10.53
C LEU A 136 1.56 -11.35 11.55
N PRO A 137 2.76 -11.94 11.65
CA PRO A 137 3.06 -12.87 12.74
C PRO A 137 2.87 -12.15 14.07
N SER A 138 2.18 -12.79 15.02
CA SER A 138 1.73 -12.21 16.30
C SER A 138 2.86 -11.68 17.23
N GLY A 139 4.12 -11.71 16.79
CA GLY A 139 5.29 -11.23 17.52
C GLY A 139 6.16 -10.20 16.80
N GLU A 140 5.95 -9.91 15.51
CA GLU A 140 6.75 -8.94 14.76
C GLU A 140 5.87 -7.78 14.28
N GLN A 141 5.99 -6.62 14.93
CA GLN A 141 5.33 -5.37 14.53
C GLN A 141 5.85 -4.79 13.20
N SER A 142 6.55 -5.58 12.37
CA SER A 142 7.26 -5.14 11.17
C SER A 142 6.96 -6.06 9.98
N GLY A 143 5.80 -5.87 9.35
CA GLY A 143 5.36 -6.63 8.17
C GLY A 143 6.03 -6.25 6.85
N VAL A 144 7.24 -5.72 6.90
CA VAL A 144 7.89 -4.99 5.80
C VAL A 144 8.72 -5.94 4.93
N ASN A 145 8.08 -6.94 4.32
CA ASN A 145 8.67 -7.81 3.29
C ASN A 145 7.61 -8.63 2.53
N ARG A 146 6.31 -8.33 2.67
CA ARG A 146 5.25 -9.27 2.27
C ARG A 146 4.71 -9.02 0.88
N PHE A 147 4.72 -7.78 0.40
CA PHE A 147 4.52 -7.45 -1.01
C PHE A 147 5.51 -8.22 -1.89
N LEU A 148 6.79 -8.22 -1.50
CA LEU A 148 7.84 -8.96 -2.20
C LEU A 148 7.61 -10.49 -2.16
N LYS A 149 7.11 -11.03 -1.04
CA LYS A 149 6.76 -12.45 -0.93
C LYS A 149 5.52 -12.83 -1.73
N GLY A 150 4.58 -11.89 -1.94
CA GLY A 150 3.36 -12.10 -2.72
C GLY A 150 3.59 -12.14 -4.23
N LEU A 151 4.69 -11.55 -4.71
CA LEU A 151 5.08 -11.54 -6.13
C LEU A 151 5.87 -12.79 -6.55
N GLY A 152 6.39 -13.56 -5.59
CA GLY A 152 7.21 -14.75 -5.84
C GLY A 152 6.45 -16.08 -5.85
N LYS A 153 5.11 -16.08 -5.94
CA LYS A 153 4.35 -17.32 -6.09
C LYS A 153 3.72 -17.37 -7.49
N GLU A 154 4.20 -18.35 -8.25
CA GLU A 154 3.79 -18.75 -9.60
C GLU A 154 2.27 -18.70 -9.87
N PRO A 155 1.89 -18.56 -11.16
CA PRO A 155 0.52 -18.51 -11.61
C PRO A 155 -0.25 -19.79 -11.27
N ALA A 156 -1.56 -19.62 -11.09
CA ALA A 156 -2.51 -20.70 -10.86
C ALA A 156 -2.31 -21.84 -11.87
N LYS A 157 -2.11 -23.06 -11.36
CA LYS A 157 -2.16 -24.27 -12.18
C LYS A 157 -3.53 -24.32 -12.88
N PRO A 158 -3.57 -24.62 -14.20
CA PRO A 158 -4.85 -24.87 -14.87
C PRO A 158 -5.50 -26.08 -14.21
N LEU A 159 -6.82 -26.00 -14.00
CA LEU A 159 -7.62 -27.13 -13.56
C LEU A 159 -7.38 -28.27 -14.56
N SER A 160 -6.73 -29.33 -14.09
CA SER A 160 -6.78 -30.63 -14.75
C SER A 160 -8.23 -31.07 -14.74
N SER A 161 -8.80 -31.22 -15.94
CA SER A 161 -10.01 -31.96 -16.20
C SER A 161 -9.98 -33.27 -15.41
N GLN A 162 -10.95 -33.45 -14.52
CA GLN A 162 -11.29 -34.78 -14.05
C GLN A 162 -12.27 -35.38 -15.06
N GLU A 163 -11.86 -36.55 -15.55
CA GLU A 163 -12.65 -37.53 -16.30
C GLU A 163 -13.94 -37.95 -15.55
#